data_AF-A0A7G2IHU0-F1
#
_entry.id   AF-A0A7G2IHU0-F1
#
_cell.length_a   1.000
_cell.length_b   1.000
_cell.length_c   1.000
_cell.angle_alpha   90.00
_cell.angle_beta   90.00
_cell.angle_gamma   90.00
#
_symmetry.space_group_name_H-M   'P 1'
#
loop_
_entity.id
_entity.type
_entity.pdbx_description
1 polymer ?
#
loop_
_entity_poly.entity_id
_entity_poly.type
_entity_poly.pdbx_seq_one_letter_code
_entity_poly.pdbx_strand_id
1 'polypeptide(L)'
;MFHRLWTLIRKELQSLLREPQTRAILILPVLIQVILFPFAATLEVTNATIAIYNEDNGKHSVELTQRFARASAFTHVLLLKSPQEIKPTIDTQKALLLVRFPANFSRNLDTFQQAPMQIILDGRNSNSAQIAANYLQQIVKTYQQELMDGKPKPNNSELVVRNWYNPNLDYKWFVVPSLIAMITTIGVMIVTSLSVAREREQGTLDQLLVSPLTTWQIFIGKAVPALIVATFQATIVLAIGIWAYDIPFAGSLGLFYFTMVIYGLSLVGFGLLISSLCATQQQAFYRRVCVYDAGDFTLGLRLTGRKHAGLVAESDVDKPDPPFYGHHETDLPEGCESADCLGKFVAAVGDSGHNRLSGVCDVST
;
A
#
# COMPACT_ATOMS: atom_id res chain seq x y z
N MET A 1 -45.74 3.75 0.10
CA MET A 1 -44.35 4.25 -0.04
C MET A 1 -43.34 3.18 0.39
N PHE A 2 -43.22 2.87 1.69
CA PHE A 2 -42.23 1.89 2.22
C PHE A 2 -42.30 0.49 1.59
N HIS A 3 -43.49 -0.06 1.36
CA HIS A 3 -43.65 -1.38 0.74
C HIS A 3 -43.04 -1.48 -0.67
N ARG A 4 -43.12 -0.40 -1.46
CA ARG A 4 -42.53 -0.37 -2.83
C ARG A 4 -41.00 -0.34 -2.77
N LEU A 5 -40.44 0.49 -1.89
CA LEU A 5 -39.00 0.56 -1.65
C LEU A 5 -38.44 -0.77 -1.15
N TRP A 6 -39.11 -1.40 -0.18
CA TRP A 6 -38.71 -2.71 0.35
C TRP A 6 -38.75 -3.80 -0.73
N THR A 7 -39.75 -3.76 -1.60
CA THR A 7 -39.87 -4.70 -2.72
C THR A 7 -38.72 -4.54 -3.71
N LEU A 8 -38.32 -3.30 -4.02
CA LEU A 8 -37.16 -3.00 -4.86
C LEU A 8 -35.87 -3.51 -4.22
N ILE A 9 -35.65 -3.23 -2.94
CA ILE A 9 -34.46 -3.72 -2.19
C ILE A 9 -34.40 -5.25 -2.22
N ARG A 10 -35.53 -5.92 -1.96
CA ARG A 10 -35.61 -7.39 -1.99
C ARG A 10 -35.32 -7.94 -3.38
N LYS A 11 -35.86 -7.32 -4.44
CA LYS A 11 -35.59 -7.69 -5.84
C LYS A 11 -34.10 -7.60 -6.14
N GLU A 12 -33.46 -6.48 -5.81
CA GLU A 12 -32.04 -6.25 -6.04
C GLU A 12 -31.18 -7.27 -5.29
N LEU A 13 -31.43 -7.46 -3.99
CA LEU A 13 -30.70 -8.44 -3.18
C LEU A 13 -30.86 -9.87 -3.73
N GLN A 14 -32.07 -10.22 -4.16
CA GLN A 14 -32.33 -11.53 -4.76
C GLN A 14 -31.63 -11.67 -6.13
N SER A 15 -31.56 -10.61 -6.93
CA SER A 15 -30.83 -10.60 -8.19
C SER A 15 -29.34 -10.87 -7.97
N LEU A 16 -28.73 -10.18 -6.99
CA LEU A 16 -27.32 -10.35 -6.62
C LEU A 16 -26.99 -11.77 -6.15
N LEU A 17 -27.87 -12.38 -5.34
CA LEU A 17 -27.64 -13.70 -4.75
C LEU A 17 -27.99 -14.86 -5.69
N ARG A 18 -28.97 -14.67 -6.58
CA ARG A 18 -29.48 -15.73 -7.46
C ARG A 18 -28.62 -15.89 -8.71
N GLU A 19 -28.00 -14.82 -9.19
CA GLU A 19 -27.13 -14.89 -10.35
C GLU A 19 -25.77 -15.51 -10.00
N PRO A 20 -25.40 -16.64 -10.63
CA PRO A 20 -24.19 -17.37 -10.25
C PRO A 20 -22.91 -16.57 -10.49
N GLN A 21 -22.89 -15.72 -11.52
CA GLN A 21 -21.75 -14.85 -11.85
C GLN A 21 -21.54 -13.78 -10.76
N THR A 22 -22.58 -13.03 -10.40
CA THR A 22 -22.49 -12.00 -9.35
C THR A 22 -22.16 -12.61 -7.99
N ARG A 23 -22.76 -13.75 -7.66
CA ARG A 23 -22.46 -14.47 -6.43
C ARG A 23 -21.00 -14.94 -6.38
N ALA A 24 -20.47 -15.49 -7.47
CA ALA A 24 -19.07 -15.91 -7.55
C ALA A 24 -18.13 -14.72 -7.39
N ILE A 25 -18.37 -13.62 -8.10
CA ILE A 25 -17.55 -12.41 -8.04
C ILE A 25 -17.59 -11.76 -6.64
N LEU A 26 -18.70 -11.91 -5.91
CA LEU A 26 -18.87 -11.33 -4.57
C LEU A 26 -18.24 -12.19 -3.46
N ILE A 27 -18.29 -13.52 -3.58
CA ILE A 27 -17.83 -14.44 -2.53
C ILE A 27 -16.38 -14.91 -2.76
N LEU A 28 -16.02 -15.24 -4.00
CA LEU A 28 -14.74 -15.87 -4.32
C LEU A 28 -13.53 -14.99 -3.95
N PRO A 29 -13.50 -13.68 -4.28
CA PRO A 29 -12.37 -12.82 -3.90
C PRO A 29 -12.23 -12.71 -2.39
N VAL A 30 -13.35 -12.65 -1.64
CA VAL A 30 -13.33 -12.56 -0.18
C VAL A 30 -12.70 -13.80 0.44
N LEU A 31 -13.13 -14.98 0.00
CA LEU A 31 -12.57 -16.24 0.50
C LEU A 31 -11.09 -16.38 0.17
N ILE A 32 -10.70 -16.08 -1.07
CA ILE A 32 -9.29 -16.15 -1.49
C ILE A 32 -8.47 -15.12 -0.70
N GLN A 33 -8.94 -13.88 -0.56
CA GLN A 33 -8.18 -12.83 0.11
C GLN A 33 -8.00 -13.12 1.60
N VAL A 34 -9.06 -13.53 2.30
CA VAL A 34 -8.99 -13.81 3.74
C VAL A 34 -8.09 -15.00 4.03
N ILE A 35 -8.08 -16.02 3.17
CA ILE A 35 -7.18 -17.16 3.33
C ILE A 35 -5.76 -16.76 2.93
N LEU A 36 -5.55 -16.25 1.72
CA LEU A 36 -4.22 -16.12 1.13
C LEU A 36 -3.41 -14.98 1.74
N PHE A 37 -3.99 -13.79 1.92
CA PHE A 37 -3.22 -12.60 2.27
C PHE A 37 -2.53 -12.69 3.62
N PRO A 38 -3.17 -13.14 4.72
CA PRO A 38 -2.48 -13.28 6.00
C PRO A 38 -1.28 -14.24 5.94
N PHE A 39 -1.37 -15.34 5.18
CA PHE A 39 -0.24 -16.27 5.00
C PHE A 39 0.86 -15.68 4.11
N ALA A 40 0.50 -15.12 2.96
CA ALA A 40 1.47 -14.51 2.03
C ALA A 40 2.25 -13.37 2.70
N ALA A 41 1.53 -12.51 3.42
CA ALA A 41 2.06 -11.41 4.19
C ALA A 41 3.08 -11.84 5.26
N THR A 42 2.85 -12.96 5.94
CA THR A 42 3.83 -13.50 6.90
C THR A 42 5.04 -14.12 6.21
N LEU A 43 4.84 -14.86 5.11
CA LEU A 43 5.91 -15.58 4.40
C LEU A 43 6.93 -14.65 3.74
N GLU A 44 6.48 -13.51 3.23
CA GLU A 44 7.33 -12.53 2.55
C GLU A 44 8.32 -11.87 3.52
N VAL A 45 7.90 -11.68 4.78
CA VAL A 45 8.69 -10.96 5.78
C VAL A 45 9.63 -11.89 6.58
N THR A 46 9.26 -13.15 6.83
CA THR A 46 10.11 -14.08 7.61
C THR A 46 11.18 -14.79 6.77
N ASN A 47 11.03 -14.89 5.45
CA ASN A 47 12.03 -15.49 4.55
C ASN A 47 12.98 -14.45 3.91
N ALA A 48 13.14 -13.28 4.52
CA ALA A 48 14.04 -12.26 3.97
C ALA A 48 15.52 -12.68 4.15
N THR A 49 16.30 -12.57 3.07
CA THR A 49 17.77 -12.67 3.13
C THR A 49 18.36 -11.29 3.35
N ILE A 50 19.21 -11.16 4.37
CA ILE A 50 19.95 -9.93 4.65
C ILE A 50 21.40 -10.09 4.23
N ALA A 51 21.94 -9.12 3.52
CA ALA A 51 23.36 -9.00 3.24
C ALA A 51 24.02 -8.06 4.25
N ILE A 52 25.20 -8.41 4.72
CA ILE A 52 25.96 -7.60 5.67
C ILE A 52 27.36 -7.42 5.11
N TYR A 53 27.75 -6.17 4.94
CA TYR A 53 29.11 -5.78 4.57
C TYR A 53 29.75 -5.09 5.77
N ASN A 54 30.72 -5.76 6.39
CA ASN A 54 31.39 -5.28 7.60
C ASN A 54 32.84 -4.86 7.30
N GLU A 55 33.14 -3.57 7.41
CA GLU A 55 34.50 -3.03 7.25
C GLU A 55 35.27 -2.93 8.59
N ASP A 56 34.58 -2.90 9.72
CA ASP A 56 35.14 -2.58 11.04
C ASP A 56 35.58 -3.82 11.81
N ASN A 57 34.95 -4.99 11.57
CA ASN A 57 35.23 -6.26 12.25
C ASN A 57 35.35 -6.18 13.79
N GLY A 58 34.89 -5.10 14.41
CA GLY A 58 34.96 -4.86 15.84
C GLY A 58 33.84 -5.52 16.64
N LYS A 59 33.91 -5.40 17.97
CA LYS A 59 32.98 -6.07 18.89
C LYS A 59 31.52 -5.69 18.63
N HIS A 60 31.24 -4.41 18.41
CA HIS A 60 29.87 -3.91 18.22
C HIS A 60 29.27 -4.34 16.87
N SER A 61 30.05 -4.32 15.79
CA SER A 61 29.58 -4.76 14.46
C SER A 61 29.31 -6.26 14.41
N VAL A 62 30.16 -7.07 15.06
CA VAL A 62 29.96 -8.53 15.17
C VAL A 62 28.74 -8.86 16.03
N GLU A 63 28.54 -8.16 17.15
CA GLU A 63 27.38 -8.40 18.03
C GLU A 63 26.05 -8.05 17.34
N LEU A 64 25.97 -6.89 16.66
CA LEU A 64 24.79 -6.52 15.88
C LEU A 64 24.51 -7.52 14.76
N THR A 65 25.55 -7.98 14.06
CA THR A 65 25.43 -9.02 13.03
C THR A 65 24.83 -10.31 13.60
N GLN A 66 25.24 -10.74 14.79
CA GLN A 66 24.66 -11.91 15.46
C GLN A 66 23.21 -11.69 15.88
N ARG A 67 22.84 -10.49 16.35
CA ARG A 67 21.45 -10.15 16.69
C ARG A 67 20.56 -10.15 15.46
N PHE A 68 21.04 -9.64 14.32
CA PHE A 68 20.34 -9.72 13.04
C PHE A 68 20.17 -11.16 12.57
N ALA A 69 21.21 -11.99 12.70
CA ALA A 69 21.15 -13.42 12.36
C ALA A 69 20.18 -14.24 13.22
N ARG A 70 19.87 -13.78 14.44
CA ARG A 70 18.93 -14.43 15.37
C ARG A 70 17.50 -13.91 15.25
N ALA A 71 17.28 -12.82 14.52
CA ALA A 71 15.95 -12.25 14.38
C ALA A 71 15.08 -13.15 13.48
N SER A 72 13.85 -13.43 13.92
CA SER A 72 12.90 -14.28 13.18
C SER A 72 12.47 -13.72 11.82
N ALA A 73 12.80 -12.46 11.53
CA ALA A 73 12.56 -11.83 10.23
C ALA A 73 13.59 -12.25 9.17
N PHE A 74 14.77 -12.76 9.54
CA PHE A 74 15.84 -13.08 8.60
C PHE A 74 16.20 -14.56 8.65
N THR A 75 15.96 -15.26 7.54
CA THR A 75 16.28 -16.70 7.44
C THR A 75 17.74 -16.93 7.03
N HIS A 76 18.30 -16.05 6.20
CA HIS A 76 19.66 -16.16 5.70
C HIS A 76 20.43 -14.86 5.85
N VAL A 77 21.67 -14.97 6.30
CA VAL A 77 22.62 -13.85 6.40
C VAL A 77 23.78 -14.10 5.44
N LEU A 78 23.94 -13.19 4.48
CA LEU A 78 25.04 -13.20 3.52
C LEU A 78 26.11 -12.22 3.97
N LEU A 79 27.31 -12.70 4.28
CA LEU A 79 28.45 -11.85 4.61
C LEU A 79 29.21 -11.51 3.32
N LEU A 80 29.22 -10.22 2.98
CA LEU A 80 29.94 -9.69 1.81
C LEU A 80 31.37 -9.34 2.23
N LYS A 81 32.33 -9.62 1.34
CA LYS A 81 33.75 -9.37 1.60
C LYS A 81 34.28 -8.12 0.90
N SER A 82 33.62 -7.72 -0.19
CA SER A 82 34.01 -6.58 -1.01
C SER A 82 32.83 -5.65 -1.28
N PRO A 83 33.06 -4.32 -1.35
CA PRO A 83 32.01 -3.37 -1.69
C PRO A 83 31.53 -3.54 -3.15
N GLN A 84 32.32 -4.19 -4.00
CA GLN A 84 31.94 -4.51 -5.38
C GLN A 84 30.86 -5.60 -5.45
N GLU A 85 30.70 -6.40 -4.38
CA GLU A 85 29.67 -7.45 -4.28
C GLU A 85 28.31 -6.87 -3.87
N ILE A 86 28.24 -5.63 -3.39
CA ILE A 86 27.01 -4.97 -2.92
C ILE A 86 25.97 -4.89 -4.05
N LYS A 87 26.34 -4.25 -5.16
CA LYS A 87 25.46 -4.07 -6.34
C LYS A 87 24.94 -5.41 -6.90
N PRO A 88 25.80 -6.38 -7.27
CA PRO A 88 25.31 -7.63 -7.84
C PRO A 88 24.46 -8.44 -6.85
N THR A 89 24.70 -8.35 -5.55
CA THR A 89 23.88 -9.05 -4.54
C THR A 89 22.46 -8.52 -4.48
N ILE A 90 22.28 -7.19 -4.58
CA ILE A 90 20.96 -6.57 -4.69
C ILE A 90 20.38 -6.86 -6.07
N ASP A 91 21.10 -6.58 -7.17
CA ASP A 91 20.58 -6.74 -8.52
C ASP A 91 20.11 -8.16 -8.84
N THR A 92 20.81 -9.18 -8.32
CA THR A 92 20.45 -10.61 -8.50
C THR A 92 19.40 -11.13 -7.52
N GLN A 93 18.76 -10.27 -6.71
CA GLN A 93 17.71 -10.63 -5.74
C GLN A 93 18.19 -11.61 -4.65
N LYS A 94 19.50 -11.68 -4.40
CA LYS A 94 20.05 -12.58 -3.38
C LYS A 94 19.80 -12.07 -1.97
N ALA A 95 19.66 -10.75 -1.79
CA ALA A 95 19.30 -10.14 -0.52
C ALA A 95 18.24 -9.05 -0.73
N LEU A 96 17.29 -8.98 0.20
CA LEU A 96 16.23 -7.96 0.22
C LEU A 96 16.76 -6.63 0.79
N LEU A 97 17.76 -6.71 1.67
CA LEU A 97 18.38 -5.57 2.33
C LEU A 97 19.86 -5.80 2.50
N LEU A 98 20.62 -4.71 2.54
CA LEU A 98 22.04 -4.72 2.81
C LEU A 98 22.39 -3.72 3.92
N VAL A 99 23.10 -4.19 4.93
CA VAL A 99 23.63 -3.36 6.01
C VAL A 99 25.13 -3.17 5.79
N ARG A 100 25.58 -1.92 5.82
CA ARG A 100 26.99 -1.56 5.74
C ARG A 100 27.46 -0.96 7.05
N PHE A 101 28.47 -1.58 7.64
CA PHE A 101 29.20 -1.06 8.79
C PHE A 101 30.51 -0.41 8.31
N PRO A 102 30.70 0.92 8.49
CA PRO A 102 31.94 1.59 8.10
C PRO A 102 33.10 1.21 9.05
N ALA A 103 34.35 1.30 8.57
CA ALA A 103 35.54 0.83 9.28
C ALA A 103 35.79 1.40 10.70
N ASN A 104 35.21 2.55 11.04
CA ASN A 104 35.36 3.20 12.35
C ASN A 104 34.13 3.01 13.26
N PHE A 105 33.20 2.10 12.91
CA PHE A 105 31.92 1.96 13.60
C PHE A 105 32.07 1.60 15.08
N SER A 106 32.83 0.55 15.41
CA SER A 106 33.02 0.15 16.81
C SER A 106 33.81 1.20 17.58
N ARG A 107 34.84 1.78 16.95
CA ARG A 107 35.65 2.83 17.56
C ARG A 107 34.83 4.08 17.91
N ASN A 108 33.92 4.50 17.03
CA ASN A 108 33.07 5.66 17.25
C ASN A 108 32.02 5.40 18.35
N LEU A 109 31.51 4.16 18.45
CA LEU A 109 30.61 3.77 19.54
C LEU A 109 31.33 3.76 20.89
N ASP A 110 32.57 3.26 20.95
CA ASP A 110 33.38 3.28 22.17
C ASP A 110 33.74 4.71 22.63
N THR A 111 33.92 5.64 21.69
CA THR A 111 34.21 7.06 21.98
C THR A 111 32.98 7.94 22.14
N PHE A 112 31.77 7.36 22.19
CA PHE A 112 30.48 8.08 22.27
C PHE A 112 30.25 9.10 21.15
N GLN A 113 30.85 8.88 19.99
CA GLN A 113 30.62 9.68 18.79
C GLN A 113 29.49 9.07 17.94
N GLN A 114 28.91 9.87 17.05
CA GLN A 114 27.91 9.37 16.11
C GLN A 114 28.53 8.33 15.18
N ALA A 115 27.98 7.11 15.18
CA ALA A 115 28.41 6.01 14.32
C ALA A 115 27.35 5.79 13.22
N PRO A 116 27.55 6.33 12.00
CA PRO A 116 26.58 6.16 10.93
C PRO A 116 26.56 4.70 10.47
N MET A 117 25.37 4.11 10.41
CA MET A 117 25.11 2.80 9.80
C MET A 117 24.28 3.03 8.55
N GLN A 118 24.69 2.45 7.43
CA GLN A 118 23.96 2.57 6.17
C GLN A 118 23.14 1.30 5.92
N ILE A 119 21.86 1.50 5.56
CA ILE A 119 20.96 0.43 5.14
C ILE A 119 20.57 0.72 3.68
N ILE A 120 20.79 -0.25 2.80
CA ILE A 120 20.43 -0.22 1.38
C ILE A 120 19.29 -1.21 1.17
N LEU A 121 18.22 -0.75 0.51
CA LEU A 121 16.98 -1.49 0.33
C LEU A 121 16.78 -1.85 -1.14
N ASP A 122 16.27 -3.06 -1.42
CA ASP A 122 15.83 -3.39 -2.78
C ASP A 122 14.48 -2.71 -3.07
N GLY A 123 14.50 -1.75 -4.00
CA GLY A 123 13.31 -1.00 -4.41
C GLY A 123 12.27 -1.84 -5.16
N ARG A 124 12.64 -2.98 -5.75
CA ARG A 124 11.69 -3.86 -6.47
C ARG A 124 10.65 -4.46 -5.55
N ASN A 125 11.02 -4.67 -4.29
CA ASN A 125 10.09 -5.10 -3.24
C ASN A 125 10.08 -4.09 -2.10
N SER A 126 9.59 -2.88 -2.42
CA SER A 126 9.60 -1.72 -1.52
C SER A 126 8.84 -1.97 -0.22
N ASN A 127 7.75 -2.75 -0.24
CA ASN A 127 6.97 -3.04 0.98
C ASN A 127 7.79 -3.90 1.95
N SER A 128 8.31 -5.03 1.47
CA SER A 128 9.08 -5.97 2.30
C SER A 128 10.42 -5.39 2.73
N ALA A 129 11.09 -4.63 1.87
CA ALA A 129 12.33 -3.95 2.23
C ALA A 129 12.10 -2.85 3.29
N GLN A 130 11.03 -2.06 3.20
CA GLN A 130 10.68 -1.11 4.27
C GLN A 130 10.38 -1.81 5.60
N ILE A 131 9.66 -2.93 5.57
CA ILE A 131 9.32 -3.69 6.78
C ILE A 131 10.59 -4.21 7.45
N ALA A 132 11.46 -4.87 6.70
CA ALA A 132 12.72 -5.39 7.24
C ALA A 132 13.68 -4.27 7.71
N ALA A 133 13.64 -3.09 7.10
CA ALA A 133 14.38 -1.92 7.59
C ALA A 133 13.90 -1.49 8.99
N ASN A 134 12.58 -1.53 9.25
CA ASN A 134 12.02 -1.21 10.57
C ASN A 134 12.48 -2.23 11.64
N TYR A 135 12.54 -3.52 11.31
CA TYR A 135 13.09 -4.54 12.21
C TYR A 135 14.55 -4.26 12.57
N LEU A 136 15.38 -3.93 11.58
CA LEU A 136 16.78 -3.54 11.82
C LEU A 136 16.90 -2.31 12.72
N GLN A 137 16.11 -1.27 12.45
CA GLN A 137 16.08 -0.05 13.27
C GLN A 137 15.68 -0.36 14.72
N GLN A 138 14.71 -1.26 14.94
CA GLN A 138 14.29 -1.65 16.29
C GLN A 138 15.39 -2.42 17.03
N ILE A 139 16.10 -3.33 16.36
CA ILE A 139 17.23 -4.07 16.95
C ILE A 139 18.37 -3.11 17.30
N VAL A 140 18.75 -2.22 16.39
CA VAL A 140 19.80 -1.21 16.61
C VAL A 140 19.44 -0.29 17.77
N LYS A 141 18.18 0.14 17.85
CA LYS A 141 17.69 0.98 18.94
C LYS A 141 17.74 0.26 20.29
N THR A 142 17.34 -1.02 20.33
CA THR A 142 17.41 -1.83 21.55
C THR A 142 18.87 -2.01 21.99
N TYR A 143 19.77 -2.25 21.04
CA TYR A 143 21.21 -2.35 21.32
C TYR A 143 21.81 -1.04 21.85
N GLN A 144 21.42 0.10 21.26
CA GLN A 144 21.84 1.41 21.74
C GLN A 144 21.35 1.68 23.16
N GLN A 145 20.11 1.28 23.50
CA GLN A 145 19.57 1.42 24.85
C GLN A 145 20.35 0.59 25.88
N GLU A 146 20.71 -0.65 25.55
CA GLU A 146 21.53 -1.51 26.42
C GLU A 146 22.95 -0.96 26.63
N LEU A 147 23.57 -0.40 25.59
CA LEU A 147 24.90 0.23 25.68
C LEU A 147 24.93 1.48 26.57
N MET A 148 23.80 2.16 26.67
CA MET A 148 23.61 3.39 27.45
C MET A 148 23.05 3.13 28.85
N ASP A 149 22.67 1.88 29.17
CA ASP A 149 22.16 1.51 30.49
C ASP A 149 23.30 1.61 31.52
N GLY A 150 23.16 2.55 32.47
CA GLY A 150 24.18 2.86 33.48
C GLY A 150 25.19 3.98 33.14
N LYS A 151 25.05 4.70 32.02
CA LYS A 151 25.91 5.85 31.66
C LYS A 151 25.12 7.17 31.56
N PRO A 152 25.72 8.35 31.82
CA PRO A 152 25.03 9.62 31.71
C PRO A 152 24.62 9.86 30.25
N LYS A 153 23.31 9.80 30.00
CA LYS A 153 22.74 10.03 28.67
C LYS A 153 23.03 11.47 28.22
N PRO A 154 23.56 11.70 27.01
CA PRO A 154 23.45 13.01 26.38
C PRO A 154 21.96 13.39 26.36
N ASN A 155 21.65 14.66 26.59
CA ASN A 155 20.30 15.20 26.76
C ASN A 155 19.48 15.20 25.44
N ASN A 156 19.55 14.12 24.67
CA ASN A 156 18.66 13.84 23.56
C ASN A 156 17.49 13.05 24.13
N SER A 157 16.32 13.69 24.21
CA SER A 157 15.05 13.06 24.55
C SER A 157 14.90 11.76 23.75
N GLU A 158 15.13 10.64 24.43
CA GLU A 158 15.16 9.34 23.80
C GLU A 158 13.71 8.94 23.51
N LEU A 159 13.35 8.91 22.23
CA LEU A 159 12.01 8.54 21.80
C LEU A 159 11.79 7.05 22.12
N VAL A 160 11.26 6.70 23.29
CA VAL A 160 10.85 5.32 23.60
C VAL A 160 9.59 5.01 22.78
N VAL A 161 9.79 4.35 21.63
CA VAL A 161 8.68 3.94 20.77
C VAL A 161 8.06 2.70 21.39
N ARG A 162 6.95 2.91 22.11
CA ARG A 162 6.14 1.86 22.69
C ARG A 162 4.95 1.63 21.79
N ASN A 163 4.84 0.44 21.22
CA ASN A 163 3.71 0.08 20.37
C ASN A 163 2.53 -0.34 21.26
N TRP A 164 1.52 0.52 21.37
CA TRP A 164 0.36 0.28 22.26
C TRP A 164 -0.54 -0.85 21.76
N TYR A 165 -0.71 -0.96 20.44
CA TYR A 165 -1.68 -1.88 19.84
C TYR A 165 -1.07 -3.18 19.32
N ASN A 166 0.26 -3.25 19.11
CA ASN A 166 0.93 -4.47 18.63
C ASN A 166 2.35 -4.59 19.22
N PRO A 167 2.48 -5.12 20.46
CA PRO A 167 3.77 -5.26 21.12
C PRO A 167 4.72 -6.23 20.41
N ASN A 168 4.17 -7.30 19.81
CA ASN A 168 4.93 -8.34 19.12
C ASN A 168 5.17 -8.03 17.63
N LEU A 169 4.63 -6.90 17.13
CA LEU A 169 4.67 -6.51 15.72
C LEU A 169 4.19 -7.62 14.78
N ASP A 170 3.19 -8.41 15.20
CA ASP A 170 2.60 -9.44 14.34
C ASP A 170 1.86 -8.76 13.17
N TYR A 171 2.33 -9.03 11.96
CA TYR A 171 1.83 -8.37 10.76
C TYR A 171 0.37 -8.73 10.45
N LYS A 172 -0.14 -9.86 10.96
CA LYS A 172 -1.56 -10.23 10.84
C LYS A 172 -2.48 -9.13 11.39
N TRP A 173 -2.05 -8.44 12.45
CA TRP A 173 -2.83 -7.39 13.10
C TRP A 173 -2.93 -6.10 12.26
N PHE A 174 -2.05 -5.93 11.27
CA PHE A 174 -2.10 -4.81 10.31
C PHE A 174 -2.85 -5.18 9.02
N VAL A 175 -2.62 -6.40 8.52
CA VAL A 175 -3.20 -6.86 7.26
C VAL A 175 -4.70 -7.06 7.36
N VAL A 176 -5.18 -7.72 8.41
CA VAL A 176 -6.60 -8.10 8.52
C VAL A 176 -7.54 -6.89 8.55
N PRO A 177 -7.30 -5.82 9.33
CA PRO A 177 -8.12 -4.61 9.26
C PRO A 177 -8.10 -3.94 7.89
N SER A 178 -6.92 -3.93 7.23
CA SER A 178 -6.77 -3.38 5.88
C SER A 178 -7.56 -4.18 4.85
N LEU A 179 -7.62 -5.51 5.00
CA LEU A 179 -8.43 -6.38 4.16
C LEU A 179 -9.92 -6.09 4.30
N ILE A 180 -10.42 -5.76 5.49
CA ILE A 180 -11.83 -5.40 5.66
C ILE A 180 -12.17 -4.18 4.78
N ALA A 181 -11.36 -3.12 4.87
CA ALA A 181 -11.56 -1.94 4.04
C ALA A 181 -11.47 -2.29 2.55
N MET A 182 -10.41 -2.98 2.13
CA MET A 182 -10.19 -3.35 0.72
C MET A 182 -11.33 -4.21 0.13
N ILE A 183 -11.77 -5.23 0.88
CA ILE A 183 -12.86 -6.11 0.49
C ILE A 183 -14.16 -5.33 0.35
N THR A 184 -14.48 -4.48 1.33
CA THR A 184 -15.72 -3.68 1.28
C THR A 184 -15.70 -2.71 0.12
N THR A 185 -14.56 -2.10 -0.19
CA THR A 185 -14.41 -1.22 -1.35
C THR A 185 -14.65 -1.95 -2.66
N ILE A 186 -13.95 -3.07 -2.86
CA ILE A 186 -14.08 -3.86 -4.08
C ILE A 186 -15.51 -4.39 -4.21
N GLY A 187 -16.09 -4.92 -3.13
CA GLY A 187 -17.44 -5.46 -3.10
C GLY A 187 -18.51 -4.42 -3.44
N VAL A 188 -18.50 -3.27 -2.75
CA VAL A 188 -19.46 -2.18 -2.99
C VAL A 188 -19.32 -1.63 -4.40
N MET A 189 -18.10 -1.37 -4.85
CA MET A 189 -17.83 -0.81 -6.17
C MET A 189 -18.31 -1.76 -7.26
N ILE A 190 -18.08 -3.07 -7.13
CA ILE A 190 -18.57 -4.05 -8.11
C ILE A 190 -20.09 -4.02 -8.18
N VAL A 191 -20.76 -4.17 -7.03
CA VAL A 191 -22.23 -4.23 -6.98
C VAL A 191 -22.87 -2.98 -7.56
N THR A 192 -22.34 -1.79 -7.21
CA THR A 192 -22.93 -0.51 -7.61
C THR A 192 -22.58 -0.10 -9.04
N SER A 193 -21.34 -0.33 -9.48
CA SER A 193 -20.89 -0.06 -10.86
C SER A 193 -21.60 -0.92 -11.90
N LEU A 194 -21.99 -2.14 -11.53
CA LEU A 194 -22.69 -3.06 -12.42
C LEU A 194 -24.21 -2.87 -12.39
N SER A 195 -24.75 -2.31 -11.31
CA SER A 195 -26.21 -2.19 -11.10
C SER A 195 -26.91 -1.43 -12.23
N VAL A 196 -26.46 -0.22 -12.57
CA VAL A 196 -27.12 0.59 -13.62
C VAL A 196 -26.69 0.16 -15.02
N ALA A 197 -25.43 -0.25 -15.19
CA ALA A 197 -24.92 -0.75 -16.47
C ALA A 197 -25.68 -2.00 -16.94
N ARG A 198 -25.99 -2.91 -16.02
CA ARG A 198 -26.79 -4.11 -16.30
C ARG A 198 -28.21 -3.78 -16.70
N GLU A 199 -28.85 -2.84 -16.03
CA GLU A 199 -30.23 -2.43 -16.37
C GLU A 199 -30.31 -1.75 -17.73
N ARG A 200 -29.27 -1.00 -18.11
CA ARG A 200 -29.12 -0.45 -19.47
C ARG A 200 -29.01 -1.55 -20.52
N GLU A 201 -28.10 -2.52 -20.32
CA GLU A 201 -27.91 -3.61 -21.27
C GLU A 201 -29.15 -4.50 -21.41
N GLN A 202 -29.89 -4.72 -20.32
CA GLN A 202 -31.12 -5.51 -20.34
C GLN A 202 -32.33 -4.71 -20.86
N GLY A 203 -32.18 -3.43 -21.20
CA GLY A 203 -33.27 -2.55 -21.65
C GLY A 203 -34.34 -2.28 -20.57
N THR A 204 -34.06 -2.60 -19.30
CA THR A 204 -35.02 -2.43 -18.18
C THR A 204 -34.95 -1.04 -17.56
N LEU A 205 -33.96 -0.22 -17.96
CA LEU A 205 -33.82 1.15 -17.48
C LEU A 205 -35.06 2.00 -17.83
N ASP A 206 -35.57 1.89 -19.05
CA ASP A 206 -36.75 2.65 -19.49
C ASP A 206 -38.01 2.22 -18.74
N GLN A 207 -38.13 0.93 -18.43
CA GLN A 207 -39.21 0.40 -17.59
C GLN A 207 -39.13 0.92 -16.14
N LEU A 208 -37.91 1.12 -15.63
CA LEU A 208 -37.66 1.69 -14.30
C LEU A 208 -38.03 3.18 -14.25
N LEU A 209 -37.73 3.94 -15.31
CA LEU A 209 -38.03 5.37 -15.41
C LEU A 209 -39.54 5.66 -15.57
N VAL A 210 -40.29 4.74 -16.18
CA VAL A 210 -41.77 4.85 -16.34
C VAL A 210 -42.52 4.31 -15.11
N SER A 211 -41.82 3.65 -14.18
CA SER A 211 -42.42 3.16 -12.94
C SER A 211 -42.84 4.32 -12.01
N PRO A 212 -43.90 4.15 -11.18
CA PRO A 212 -44.35 5.19 -10.24
C PRO A 212 -43.44 5.26 -8.99
N LEU A 213 -42.14 5.38 -9.22
CA LEU A 213 -41.08 5.55 -8.22
C LEU A 213 -40.36 6.88 -8.47
N THR A 214 -40.12 7.64 -7.41
CA THR A 214 -39.33 8.88 -7.50
C THR A 214 -37.85 8.56 -7.66
N THR A 215 -37.07 9.40 -8.35
CA THR A 215 -35.62 9.23 -8.55
C THR A 215 -34.85 8.90 -7.26
N TRP A 216 -35.11 9.62 -6.15
CA TRP A 216 -34.47 9.36 -4.85
C TRP A 216 -34.76 7.95 -4.29
N GLN A 217 -35.94 7.40 -4.53
CA GLN A 217 -36.29 6.04 -4.09
C GLN A 217 -35.52 4.97 -4.88
N ILE A 218 -35.21 5.23 -6.16
CA ILE A 218 -34.38 4.34 -6.98
C ILE A 218 -32.94 4.35 -6.46
N PHE A 219 -32.39 5.53 -6.17
CA PHE A 219 -31.05 5.66 -5.58
C PHE A 219 -30.95 4.90 -4.24
N ILE A 220 -31.89 5.11 -3.32
CA ILE A 220 -31.91 4.40 -2.02
C ILE A 220 -32.09 2.90 -2.24
N GLY A 221 -32.99 2.50 -3.16
CA GLY A 221 -33.25 1.10 -3.48
C GLY A 221 -32.03 0.35 -4.02
N LYS A 222 -31.09 1.05 -4.66
CA LYS A 222 -29.81 0.49 -5.15
C LYS A 222 -28.68 0.61 -4.13
N ALA A 223 -28.68 1.65 -3.30
CA ALA A 223 -27.69 1.86 -2.26
C ALA A 223 -27.81 0.83 -1.12
N VAL A 224 -29.04 0.54 -0.67
CA VAL A 224 -29.28 -0.34 0.48
C VAL A 224 -28.77 -1.78 0.24
N PRO A 225 -29.03 -2.45 -0.91
CA PRO A 225 -28.47 -3.76 -1.20
C PRO A 225 -26.94 -3.78 -1.13
N ALA A 226 -26.27 -2.77 -1.68
CA ALA A 226 -24.81 -2.66 -1.64
C ALA A 226 -24.28 -2.50 -0.21
N LEU A 227 -24.95 -1.69 0.62
CA LEU A 227 -24.60 -1.53 2.04
C LEU A 227 -24.80 -2.82 2.85
N ILE A 228 -25.86 -3.57 2.59
CA ILE A 228 -26.13 -4.87 3.24
C ILE A 228 -25.01 -5.86 2.87
N VAL A 229 -24.63 -5.93 1.60
CA VAL A 229 -23.52 -6.77 1.14
C VAL A 229 -22.22 -6.38 1.84
N ALA A 230 -21.91 -5.09 1.87
CA ALA A 230 -20.69 -4.58 2.47
C ALA A 230 -20.60 -4.95 3.96
N THR A 231 -21.65 -4.62 4.72
CA THR A 231 -21.73 -4.92 6.16
C THR A 231 -21.62 -6.42 6.43
N PHE A 232 -22.26 -7.25 5.61
CA PHE A 232 -22.14 -8.70 5.70
C PHE A 232 -20.71 -9.19 5.43
N GLN A 233 -20.05 -8.71 4.37
CA GLN A 233 -18.66 -9.05 4.07
C GLN A 233 -17.71 -8.62 5.18
N ALA A 234 -17.82 -7.40 5.68
CA ALA A 234 -17.00 -6.93 6.80
C ALA A 234 -17.20 -7.77 8.06
N THR A 235 -18.45 -8.18 8.34
CA THR A 235 -18.77 -9.04 9.48
C THR A 235 -18.08 -10.40 9.35
N ILE A 236 -18.08 -11.00 8.15
CA ILE A 236 -17.38 -12.27 7.89
C ILE A 236 -15.88 -12.13 8.15
N VAL A 237 -15.25 -11.11 7.54
CA VAL A 237 -13.80 -10.90 7.67
C VAL A 237 -13.42 -10.59 9.12
N LEU A 238 -14.22 -9.79 9.82
CA LEU A 238 -14.01 -9.48 11.23
C LEU A 238 -14.16 -10.73 12.10
N ALA A 239 -15.18 -11.56 11.87
CA ALA A 239 -15.38 -12.81 12.61
C ALA A 239 -14.20 -13.77 12.42
N ILE A 240 -13.70 -13.90 11.18
CA ILE A 240 -12.51 -14.70 10.89
C ILE A 240 -11.27 -14.08 11.56
N GLY A 241 -11.11 -12.76 11.53
CA GLY A 241 -10.02 -12.05 12.20
C GLY A 241 -9.96 -12.32 13.71
N ILE A 242 -11.11 -12.34 14.37
CA ILE A 242 -11.21 -12.57 15.81
C ILE A 242 -11.05 -14.06 16.13
N TRP A 243 -11.71 -14.96 15.42
CA TRP A 243 -11.75 -16.39 15.77
C TRP A 243 -10.62 -17.24 15.19
N ALA A 244 -10.13 -16.91 13.99
CA ALA A 244 -9.07 -17.69 13.33
C ALA A 244 -7.67 -17.11 13.57
N TYR A 245 -7.57 -15.79 13.83
CA TYR A 245 -6.30 -15.10 13.97
C TYR A 245 -6.07 -14.47 15.37
N ASP A 246 -6.99 -14.70 16.30
CA ASP A 246 -6.93 -14.22 17.70
C ASP A 246 -6.60 -12.72 17.84
N ILE A 247 -7.09 -11.89 16.91
CA ILE A 247 -6.83 -10.45 16.93
C ILE A 247 -7.73 -9.78 17.96
N PRO A 248 -7.19 -9.11 18.99
CA PRO A 248 -7.99 -8.44 20.00
C PRO A 248 -8.68 -7.21 19.39
N PHE A 249 -10.01 -7.23 19.36
CA PHE A 249 -10.79 -6.08 18.95
C PHE A 249 -10.90 -5.09 20.11
N ALA A 250 -9.95 -4.15 20.19
CA ALA A 250 -9.96 -3.08 21.18
C ALA A 250 -10.78 -1.88 20.69
N GLY A 251 -12.11 -1.92 20.86
CA GLY A 251 -13.00 -0.83 20.46
C GLY A 251 -14.48 -1.14 20.60
N SER A 252 -15.34 -0.19 20.24
CA SER A 252 -16.80 -0.42 20.20
C SER A 252 -17.24 -0.91 18.82
N LEU A 253 -17.94 -2.04 18.79
CA LEU A 253 -18.50 -2.59 17.54
C LEU A 253 -19.48 -1.62 16.87
N GLY A 254 -20.23 -0.85 17.66
CA GLY A 254 -21.17 0.15 17.13
C GLY A 254 -20.48 1.26 16.33
N LEU A 255 -19.36 1.79 16.82
CA LEU A 255 -18.60 2.81 16.11
C LEU A 255 -18.02 2.25 14.80
N PHE A 256 -17.53 1.01 14.82
CA PHE A 256 -17.03 0.32 13.64
C PHE A 256 -18.10 0.17 12.55
N TYR A 257 -19.29 -0.33 12.89
CA TYR A 257 -20.37 -0.44 11.90
C TYR A 257 -20.87 0.94 11.43
N PHE A 258 -20.90 1.94 12.31
CA PHE A 258 -21.31 3.29 11.94
C PHE A 258 -20.37 3.93 10.91
N THR A 259 -19.06 3.90 11.15
CA THR A 259 -18.07 4.41 10.18
C THR A 259 -18.08 3.62 8.89
N MET A 260 -18.30 2.30 8.99
CA MET A 260 -18.38 1.41 7.84
C MET A 260 -19.61 1.68 6.95
N VAL A 261 -20.77 2.03 7.53
CA VAL A 261 -21.94 2.46 6.77
C VAL A 261 -21.70 3.81 6.07
N ILE A 262 -21.07 4.78 6.75
CA ILE A 262 -20.72 6.08 6.13
C ILE A 262 -19.72 5.88 4.99
N TYR A 263 -18.73 5.03 5.20
CA TYR A 263 -17.75 4.67 4.18
C TYR A 263 -18.41 4.00 2.98
N GLY A 264 -19.25 3.00 3.23
CA GLY A 264 -20.03 2.30 2.20
C GLY A 264 -20.92 3.26 1.41
N LEU A 265 -21.59 4.21 2.07
CA LEU A 265 -22.44 5.19 1.40
C LEU A 265 -21.65 6.08 0.43
N SER A 266 -20.44 6.48 0.83
CA SER A 266 -19.52 7.25 -0.02
C SER A 266 -19.13 6.45 -1.26
N LEU A 267 -18.75 5.18 -1.08
CA LEU A 267 -18.38 4.27 -2.17
C LEU A 267 -19.54 3.98 -3.12
N VAL A 268 -20.76 3.85 -2.59
CA VAL A 268 -21.96 3.70 -3.42
C VAL A 268 -22.12 4.92 -4.34
N GLY A 269 -21.91 6.13 -3.82
CA GLY A 269 -21.94 7.37 -4.61
C GLY A 269 -20.95 7.33 -5.77
N PHE A 270 -19.69 6.96 -5.50
CA PHE A 270 -18.66 6.80 -6.53
C PHE A 270 -19.00 5.70 -7.55
N GLY A 271 -19.47 4.54 -7.09
CA GLY A 271 -19.81 3.42 -7.97
C GLY A 271 -20.99 3.73 -8.88
N LEU A 272 -22.02 4.42 -8.38
CA LEU A 272 -23.14 4.88 -9.20
C LEU A 272 -22.73 5.96 -10.19
N LEU A 273 -21.85 6.89 -9.80
CA LEU A 273 -21.29 7.89 -10.70
C LEU A 273 -20.57 7.23 -11.88
N ILE A 274 -19.69 6.26 -11.61
CA ILE A 274 -18.98 5.49 -12.63
C ILE A 274 -19.98 4.72 -13.51
N SER A 275 -20.99 4.09 -12.90
CA SER A 275 -22.01 3.35 -13.63
C SER A 275 -22.80 4.23 -14.60
N SER A 276 -23.04 5.50 -14.26
CA SER A 276 -23.76 6.43 -15.11
C SER A 276 -23.01 6.78 -16.40
N LEU A 277 -21.67 6.75 -16.36
CA LEU A 277 -20.78 7.08 -17.47
C LEU A 277 -20.53 5.90 -18.42
N CYS A 278 -20.94 4.69 -18.07
CA CYS A 278 -20.73 3.48 -18.86
C CYS A 278 -22.01 3.05 -19.59
N ALA A 279 -21.84 2.58 -20.83
CA ALA A 279 -22.92 2.03 -21.64
C ALA A 279 -23.07 0.51 -21.48
N THR A 280 -21.96 -0.20 -21.24
CA THR A 280 -21.92 -1.66 -21.09
C THR A 280 -21.32 -2.11 -19.75
N GLN A 281 -21.67 -3.32 -19.31
CA GLN A 281 -21.15 -4.00 -18.12
C GLN A 281 -19.64 -4.23 -18.24
N GLN A 282 -19.14 -4.56 -19.43
CA GLN A 282 -17.71 -4.71 -19.68
C GLN A 282 -16.97 -3.38 -19.50
N GLN A 283 -17.50 -2.28 -20.04
CA GLN A 283 -16.91 -0.94 -19.84
C GLN A 283 -16.95 -0.51 -18.37
N ALA A 284 -18.03 -0.81 -17.65
CA ALA A 284 -18.12 -0.56 -16.21
C ALA A 284 -17.06 -1.33 -15.42
N PHE A 285 -16.83 -2.60 -15.78
CA PHE A 285 -15.78 -3.42 -15.16
C PHE A 285 -14.38 -2.83 -15.37
N TYR A 286 -14.01 -2.50 -16.61
CA TYR A 286 -12.69 -1.91 -16.91
C TYR A 286 -12.51 -0.52 -16.30
N ARG A 287 -13.51 0.36 -16.39
CA ARG A 287 -13.42 1.73 -15.84
C ARG A 287 -13.31 1.73 -14.33
N ARG A 288 -13.97 0.80 -13.63
CA ARG A 288 -13.79 0.60 -12.18
C ARG A 288 -12.34 0.23 -11.84
N VAL A 289 -11.73 -0.69 -12.60
CA VAL A 289 -10.33 -1.11 -12.37
C VAL A 289 -9.39 0.08 -12.55
N CYS A 290 -9.54 0.86 -13.63
CA CYS A 290 -8.71 2.04 -13.86
C CYS A 290 -8.84 3.10 -12.74
N VAL A 291 -10.05 3.36 -12.25
CA VAL A 291 -10.27 4.33 -11.16
C VAL A 291 -9.67 3.84 -9.84
N TYR A 292 -9.76 2.54 -9.58
CA TYR A 292 -9.20 1.94 -8.36
C TYR A 292 -7.66 1.99 -8.38
N ASP A 293 -7.05 1.58 -9.49
CA ASP A 293 -5.59 1.55 -9.65
C ASP A 293 -5.00 2.97 -9.67
N ALA A 294 -5.66 3.91 -10.35
CA ALA A 294 -5.28 5.32 -10.29
C ALA A 294 -5.39 5.89 -8.86
N GLY A 295 -6.43 5.53 -8.11
CA GLY A 295 -6.63 5.95 -6.72
C GLY A 295 -5.53 5.44 -5.79
N ASP A 296 -5.22 4.15 -5.86
CA ASP A 296 -4.16 3.52 -5.06
C ASP A 296 -2.77 4.05 -5.44
N PHE A 297 -2.50 4.28 -6.73
CA PHE A 297 -1.25 4.89 -7.19
C PHE A 297 -1.09 6.33 -6.68
N THR A 298 -2.16 7.14 -6.73
CA THR A 298 -2.12 8.53 -6.25
C THR A 298 -2.00 8.61 -4.72
N LEU A 299 -2.63 7.67 -4.00
CA LEU A 299 -2.51 7.55 -2.54
C LEU A 299 -1.11 7.06 -2.13
N GLY A 300 -0.55 6.09 -2.86
CA GLY A 300 0.81 5.59 -2.67
C GLY A 300 1.88 6.66 -2.93
N LEU A 301 1.70 7.49 -3.96
CA LEU A 301 2.55 8.65 -4.24
C LEU A 301 2.44 9.73 -3.16
N ARG A 302 1.26 9.99 -2.61
CA ARG A 302 1.10 10.97 -1.51
C ARG A 302 1.71 10.49 -0.19
N LEU A 303 1.63 9.19 0.10
CA LEU A 303 2.25 8.61 1.31
C LEU A 303 3.78 8.50 1.18
N THR A 304 4.29 8.24 -0.02
CA THR A 304 5.73 8.21 -0.30
C THR A 304 6.32 9.63 -0.39
N GLY A 305 5.61 10.57 -1.00
CA GLY A 305 6.01 11.98 -1.11
C GLY A 305 6.14 12.71 0.22
N ARG A 306 5.38 12.32 1.25
CA ARG A 306 5.55 12.87 2.61
C ARG A 306 6.78 12.35 3.36
N LYS A 307 7.32 11.17 3.02
CA LYS A 307 8.56 10.66 3.64
C LYS A 307 9.81 11.30 3.04
N HIS A 308 9.77 11.72 1.76
CA HIS A 308 10.92 12.39 1.12
C HIS A 308 10.99 13.90 1.42
N ALA A 309 9.87 14.57 1.67
CA ALA A 309 9.87 16.00 2.01
C ALA A 309 10.56 16.32 3.35
N GLY A 310 10.64 15.35 4.27
CA GLY A 310 11.32 15.52 5.56
C GLY A 310 12.83 15.24 5.54
N LEU A 311 13.37 14.68 4.44
CA LEU A 311 14.80 14.35 4.32
C LEU A 311 15.59 15.32 3.43
N VAL A 312 14.91 16.24 2.74
CA VAL A 312 15.54 17.24 1.84
C VAL A 312 15.61 18.64 2.47
N ALA A 313 14.89 18.89 3.58
CA ALA A 313 14.82 20.22 4.19
C ALA A 313 16.04 20.63 5.05
N GLU A 314 17.02 19.74 5.28
CA GLU A 314 18.14 19.99 6.21
C GLU A 314 19.52 20.02 5.54
N SER A 315 19.62 20.36 4.25
CA SER A 315 20.93 20.48 3.58
C SER A 315 21.07 21.60 2.54
N ASP A 316 20.24 22.64 2.58
CA ASP A 316 20.43 23.83 1.74
C ASP A 316 20.31 25.12 2.57
N VAL A 317 21.32 25.36 3.41
CA VAL A 317 21.64 26.68 3.97
C VAL A 317 23.11 26.94 3.68
N ASP A 318 23.47 27.11 2.40
CA ASP A 318 24.51 28.05 1.94
C ASP A 318 24.69 27.96 0.41
N LYS A 319 23.97 28.77 -0.36
CA LYS A 319 24.47 29.21 -1.68
C LYS A 319 23.68 30.43 -2.21
N PRO A 320 24.37 31.46 -2.72
CA PRO A 320 23.72 32.65 -3.25
C PRO A 320 23.09 32.41 -4.64
N ASP A 321 21.96 33.07 -4.88
CA ASP A 321 21.14 32.97 -6.10
C ASP A 321 21.90 33.36 -7.38
N PRO A 322 21.76 32.61 -8.49
CA PRO A 322 22.08 33.08 -9.83
C PRO A 322 20.83 33.60 -10.58
N PRO A 323 21.03 34.44 -11.62
CA PRO A 323 20.02 35.39 -12.08
C PRO A 323 18.97 34.82 -13.04
N PHE A 324 17.83 35.51 -13.05
CA PHE A 324 16.72 35.42 -13.99
C PHE A 324 17.16 35.16 -15.45
N TYR A 325 16.58 34.13 -16.07
CA TYR A 325 16.41 34.05 -17.52
C TYR A 325 14.99 33.57 -17.86
N GLY A 326 14.34 34.31 -18.75
CA GLY A 326 12.93 34.17 -19.11
C GLY A 326 12.62 32.90 -19.90
N HIS A 327 11.43 32.34 -19.64
CA HIS A 327 10.87 31.27 -20.44
C HIS A 327 10.03 31.85 -21.57
N HIS A 328 10.45 31.53 -22.80
CA HIS A 328 9.66 31.63 -24.01
C HIS A 328 8.41 30.76 -23.92
N GLU A 329 7.24 31.35 -24.14
CA GLU A 329 6.03 30.66 -24.57
C GLU A 329 6.25 30.06 -25.96
N THR A 330 6.02 28.75 -26.09
CA THR A 330 5.78 28.10 -27.38
C THR A 330 4.40 27.47 -27.34
N ASP A 331 3.51 28.06 -28.14
CA ASP A 331 2.16 27.59 -28.45
C ASP A 331 2.17 26.16 -28.99
N LEU A 332 1.21 25.35 -28.52
CA LEU A 332 0.82 24.06 -29.12
C LEU A 332 -0.60 24.21 -29.71
N PRO A 333 -0.85 23.74 -30.94
CA PRO A 333 -2.11 23.96 -31.64
C PRO A 333 -3.24 23.08 -31.08
N GLU A 334 -4.45 23.64 -31.13
CA GLU A 334 -5.72 22.98 -30.82
C GLU A 334 -5.96 21.77 -31.73
N GLY A 335 -6.36 20.63 -31.13
CA GLY A 335 -6.91 19.48 -31.83
C GLY A 335 -6.02 18.22 -31.82
N CYS A 336 -6.10 17.42 -30.74
CA CYS A 336 -5.69 16.02 -30.79
C CYS A 336 -6.55 15.19 -29.82
N GLU A 337 -7.35 14.27 -30.37
CA GLU A 337 -8.25 13.39 -29.64
C GLU A 337 -7.48 12.38 -28.76
N SER A 338 -8.02 12.15 -27.56
CA SER A 338 -7.44 11.42 -26.42
C SER A 338 -7.00 9.95 -26.63
N ALA A 339 -7.13 9.38 -27.83
CA ALA A 339 -6.73 8.01 -28.13
C ALA A 339 -5.29 7.90 -28.69
N ASP A 340 -4.80 8.92 -29.40
CA ASP A 340 -3.47 8.87 -30.05
C ASP A 340 -2.29 9.19 -29.11
N CYS A 341 -2.55 9.89 -28.00
CA CYS A 341 -1.52 10.15 -26.98
C CYS A 341 -1.11 8.88 -26.22
N LEU A 342 -2.01 7.90 -26.06
CA LEU A 342 -1.71 6.66 -25.35
C LEU A 342 -0.81 5.73 -26.19
N GLY A 343 -1.03 5.70 -27.51
CA GLY A 343 -0.21 4.92 -28.44
C GLY A 343 1.24 5.41 -28.50
N LYS A 344 1.46 6.74 -28.51
CA LYS A 344 2.81 7.32 -28.50
C LYS A 344 3.52 7.18 -27.15
N PHE A 345 2.78 7.19 -26.04
CA PHE A 345 3.37 6.99 -24.71
C PHE A 345 3.77 5.52 -24.46
N VAL A 346 2.97 4.56 -24.92
CA VAL A 346 3.32 3.12 -24.85
C VAL A 346 4.49 2.79 -25.78
N ALA A 347 4.60 3.44 -26.96
CA ALA A 347 5.75 3.28 -27.84
C ALA A 347 7.05 3.86 -27.23
N ALA A 348 6.98 4.98 -26.50
CA ALA A 348 8.14 5.58 -25.84
C ALA A 348 8.66 4.76 -24.63
N VAL A 349 7.79 4.02 -23.95
CA VAL A 349 8.18 3.13 -22.83
C VAL A 349 8.67 1.77 -23.32
N GLY A 350 8.29 1.34 -24.53
CA GLY A 350 8.69 0.06 -25.14
C GLY A 350 10.08 0.04 -25.79
N ASP A 351 10.70 1.19 -26.08
CA ASP A 351 11.93 1.27 -26.89
C ASP A 351 13.19 1.75 -26.14
N SER A 352 13.13 1.94 -24.81
CA SER A 352 14.36 2.14 -23.99
C SER A 352 15.05 0.82 -23.62
N GLY A 353 14.98 -0.14 -24.54
CA GLY A 353 15.44 -1.51 -24.39
C GLY A 353 16.64 -1.88 -25.25
N HIS A 354 17.43 -0.95 -25.81
CA HIS A 354 18.77 -1.21 -26.32
C HIS A 354 19.42 0.06 -26.87
N ASN A 355 20.24 0.76 -26.07
CA ASN A 355 21.51 1.28 -26.60
C ASN A 355 22.47 1.70 -25.50
N ARG A 356 23.71 1.24 -25.67
CA ARG A 356 24.89 1.65 -24.92
C ARG A 356 25.06 3.17 -25.00
N LEU A 357 25.24 3.85 -23.87
CA LEU A 357 26.10 5.03 -23.81
C LEU A 357 26.85 5.05 -22.47
N SER A 358 28.10 4.62 -22.56
CA SER A 358 29.18 4.99 -21.66
C SER A 358 29.26 6.52 -21.59
N GLY A 359 29.28 7.08 -20.39
CA GLY A 359 29.37 8.53 -20.18
C GLY A 359 29.92 8.83 -18.79
N VAL A 360 31.24 8.74 -18.68
CA VAL A 360 32.03 9.35 -17.60
C VAL A 360 31.81 10.87 -17.69
N CYS A 361 31.44 11.52 -16.58
CA CYS A 361 31.60 12.96 -16.44
C CYS A 361 32.37 13.24 -15.16
N ASP A 362 33.67 13.43 -15.36
CA ASP A 362 34.59 14.10 -14.47
C ASP A 362 34.11 15.52 -14.13
N VAL A 363 34.42 15.92 -12.91
CA VAL A 363 34.29 17.27 -12.40
C VAL A 363 35.36 18.15 -13.06
N SER A 364 34.95 19.26 -13.65
CA SER A 364 35.84 20.41 -13.87
C SER A 364 35.10 21.71 -13.55
N THR A 365 35.64 22.38 -12.52
CA THR A 365 35.37 23.71 -11.95
C THR A 365 34.04 23.97 -11.25
#